data_AF-A0A7R7HYR4-F1
#
_entry.id   AF-A0A7R7HYR4-F1
#
_cell.length_a   1.000
_cell.length_b   1.000
_cell.length_c   1.000
_cell.angle_alpha   90.00
_cell.angle_beta   90.00
_cell.angle_gamma   90.00
#
_symmetry.space_group_name_H-M   'P 1'
#
loop_
_entity.id
_entity.type
_entity.pdbx_description
1 polymer ?
#
loop_
_entity_poly.entity_id
_entity_poly.type
_entity_poly.pdbx_seq_one_letter_code
_entity_poly.pdbx_strand_id
1 'polypeptide(L)'
;MSRRETRLDRDIAAMLAAKAFTEIRYLAGDARRSPQNTSAEEDLERIRFLADLCHNLPPIARPRPWRPSRRGAPGGSREQAMAERPMGWTWHTTGPEGRAWMLRHIEQDGRRWTPPPPLPAHHTGPSPMTLRQQITVLLGRWPVRAPAGRLPLPAEAHVLKALDTDAVCALYAEAGRLRLGIGHGGPWRAHLDPDGVHYLVTDPANYYWPGNTDGKGGTIRWWQVHRTVTDVRR
;
A
#
# COMPACT_ATOMS: atom_id res chain seq x y z
N MET A 1 -23.02 16.04 2.58
CA MET A 1 -23.36 14.78 3.29
C MET A 1 -23.33 14.96 4.81
N SER A 2 -24.02 14.09 5.57
CA SER A 2 -24.32 14.35 6.99
C SER A 2 -23.20 13.88 7.92
N ARG A 3 -22.85 14.68 8.95
CA ARG A 3 -21.94 14.27 10.06
C ARG A 3 -22.33 12.92 10.69
N ARG A 4 -23.59 12.51 10.54
CA ARG A 4 -24.12 11.21 10.97
C ARG A 4 -23.50 10.05 10.20
N GLU A 5 -23.34 10.16 8.89
CA GLU A 5 -22.76 9.11 8.03
C GLU A 5 -21.28 8.91 8.35
N THR A 6 -20.54 10.00 8.50
CA THR A 6 -19.12 9.96 8.88
C THR A 6 -18.91 9.36 10.28
N ARG A 7 -19.85 9.53 11.21
CA ARG A 7 -19.82 8.87 12.52
C ARG A 7 -20.13 7.38 12.39
N LEU A 8 -21.19 7.05 11.66
CA LEU A 8 -21.57 5.67 11.39
C LEU A 8 -20.42 4.89 10.74
N ASP A 9 -19.75 5.45 9.73
CA ASP A 9 -18.58 4.83 9.10
C ASP A 9 -17.46 4.52 10.11
N ARG A 10 -17.22 5.40 11.09
CA ARG A 10 -16.23 5.15 12.16
C ARG A 10 -16.69 4.12 13.18
N ASP A 11 -17.97 4.12 13.54
CA ASP A 11 -18.53 3.13 14.45
C ASP A 11 -18.48 1.72 13.82
N ILE A 12 -18.79 1.63 12.52
CA ILE A 12 -18.62 0.41 11.73
C ILE A 12 -17.15 -0.01 11.68
N ALA A 13 -16.22 0.92 11.45
CA ALA A 13 -14.80 0.61 11.45
C ALA A 13 -14.33 0.04 12.79
N ALA A 14 -14.76 0.64 13.91
CA ALA A 14 -14.40 0.16 15.25
C ALA A 14 -14.95 -1.25 15.51
N MET A 15 -16.20 -1.50 15.12
CA MET A 15 -16.83 -2.82 15.22
C MET A 15 -16.08 -3.86 14.38
N LEU A 16 -15.81 -3.56 13.11
CA LEU A 16 -15.09 -4.46 12.20
C LEU A 16 -13.68 -4.76 12.71
N ALA A 17 -12.96 -3.77 13.22
CA ALA A 17 -11.66 -3.98 13.84
C ALA A 17 -11.75 -4.97 15.02
N ALA A 18 -12.74 -4.81 15.91
CA ALA A 18 -12.94 -5.71 17.03
C ALA A 18 -13.26 -7.15 16.59
N LYS A 19 -14.09 -7.33 15.54
CA LYS A 19 -14.39 -8.65 14.96
C LYS A 19 -13.13 -9.29 14.36
N ALA A 20 -12.37 -8.55 13.57
CA ALA A 20 -11.12 -9.02 12.97
C ALA A 20 -10.09 -9.42 14.03
N PHE A 21 -9.90 -8.62 15.09
CA PHE A 21 -9.00 -8.99 16.19
C PHE A 21 -9.44 -10.26 16.92
N THR A 22 -10.75 -10.44 17.11
CA THR A 22 -11.29 -11.65 17.73
C THR A 22 -11.02 -12.88 16.85
N GLU A 23 -11.25 -12.76 15.54
CA GLU A 23 -10.99 -13.83 14.57
C GLU A 23 -9.49 -14.15 14.47
N ILE A 24 -8.61 -13.15 14.39
CA ILE A 24 -7.15 -13.33 14.43
C ILE A 24 -6.73 -14.08 15.70
N ARG A 25 -7.25 -13.68 16.87
CA ARG A 25 -6.89 -14.34 18.14
C ARG A 25 -7.36 -15.80 18.17
N TYR A 26 -8.53 -16.09 17.62
CA TYR A 26 -9.05 -17.45 17.50
C TYR A 26 -8.16 -18.31 16.59
N LEU A 27 -7.74 -17.78 15.44
CA LEU A 27 -6.86 -18.48 14.50
C LEU A 27 -5.44 -18.68 15.08
N ALA A 28 -4.88 -17.65 15.71
CA ALA A 28 -3.53 -17.71 16.27
C ALA A 28 -3.43 -18.56 17.56
N GLY A 29 -4.52 -18.67 18.32
CA GLY A 29 -4.56 -19.38 19.59
C GLY A 29 -4.62 -20.90 19.48
N ASP A 30 -4.87 -21.44 18.28
CA ASP A 30 -5.32 -22.83 18.13
C ASP A 30 -4.21 -23.83 17.78
N ALA A 31 -3.16 -23.86 18.59
CA ALA A 31 -2.12 -24.89 18.53
C ALA A 31 -2.63 -26.32 18.91
N ARG A 32 -3.94 -26.49 19.18
CA ARG A 32 -4.55 -27.73 19.69
C ARG A 32 -5.66 -28.31 18.78
N ARG A 33 -5.97 -27.71 17.64
CA ARG A 33 -6.94 -28.27 16.69
C ARG A 33 -6.44 -29.58 16.09
N SER A 34 -7.31 -30.59 16.11
CA SER A 34 -7.11 -31.82 15.34
C SER A 34 -6.91 -31.45 13.86
N PRO A 35 -5.92 -32.02 13.15
CA PRO A 35 -5.50 -31.62 11.80
C PRO A 35 -6.54 -31.82 10.68
N GLN A 36 -7.80 -32.11 11.02
CA GLN A 36 -8.83 -32.48 10.04
C GLN A 36 -9.61 -31.31 9.41
N ASN A 37 -9.54 -30.06 9.93
CA ASN A 37 -10.52 -29.04 9.53
C ASN A 37 -9.98 -27.74 8.90
N THR A 38 -8.68 -27.47 8.90
CA THR A 38 -8.07 -26.29 8.22
C THR A 38 -6.55 -26.40 8.29
N SER A 39 -5.82 -26.07 7.22
CA SER A 39 -4.36 -26.09 7.24
C SER A 39 -3.80 -24.85 7.95
N ALA A 40 -2.65 -24.99 8.62
CA ALA A 40 -1.99 -23.85 9.27
C ALA A 40 -1.63 -22.72 8.28
N GLU A 41 -1.48 -23.06 6.98
CA GLU A 41 -1.23 -22.09 5.91
C GLU A 41 -2.49 -21.25 5.64
N GLU A 42 -3.66 -21.87 5.55
CA GLU A 42 -4.95 -21.16 5.39
C GLU A 42 -5.23 -20.22 6.58
N ASP A 43 -4.93 -20.66 7.81
CA ASP A 43 -5.09 -19.82 9.00
C ASP A 43 -4.15 -18.60 8.96
N LEU A 44 -2.90 -18.78 8.51
CA LEU A 44 -1.95 -17.68 8.35
C LEU A 44 -2.36 -16.71 7.23
N GLU A 45 -2.84 -17.21 6.10
CA GLU A 45 -3.40 -16.39 5.03
C GLU A 45 -4.59 -15.57 5.52
N ARG A 46 -5.47 -16.21 6.30
CA ARG A 46 -6.63 -15.55 6.89
C ARG A 46 -6.24 -14.47 7.89
N ILE A 47 -5.26 -14.72 8.75
CA ILE A 47 -4.71 -13.72 9.68
C ILE A 47 -4.14 -12.52 8.91
N ARG A 48 -3.35 -12.78 7.86
CA ARG A 48 -2.77 -11.71 7.01
C ARG A 48 -3.86 -10.86 6.37
N PHE A 49 -4.86 -11.50 5.77
CA PHE A 49 -6.01 -10.82 5.19
C PHE A 49 -6.72 -9.90 6.20
N LEU A 50 -6.99 -10.38 7.41
CA LEU A 50 -7.67 -9.59 8.46
C LEU A 50 -6.80 -8.44 8.97
N ALA A 51 -5.49 -8.67 9.13
CA ALA A 51 -4.55 -7.62 9.52
C ALA A 51 -4.49 -6.50 8.47
N ASP A 52 -4.46 -6.88 7.19
CA ASP A 52 -4.46 -5.94 6.06
C ASP A 52 -5.78 -5.15 5.99
N LEU A 53 -6.92 -5.82 6.22
CA LEU A 53 -8.22 -5.15 6.32
C LEU A 53 -8.22 -4.13 7.47
N CYS A 54 -7.78 -4.52 8.66
CA CYS A 54 -7.69 -3.65 9.83
C CYS A 54 -6.78 -2.44 9.61
N HIS A 55 -5.65 -2.64 8.95
CA HIS A 55 -4.72 -1.56 8.61
C HIS A 55 -5.38 -0.47 7.76
N ASN A 56 -6.31 -0.86 6.89
CA ASN A 56 -7.03 0.04 5.99
C ASN A 56 -8.27 0.69 6.60
N LEU A 57 -8.71 0.28 7.81
CA LEU A 57 -9.88 0.88 8.46
C LEU A 57 -9.60 2.32 8.87
N PRO A 58 -10.59 3.23 8.76
CA PRO A 58 -10.39 4.61 9.18
C PRO A 58 -10.06 4.67 10.68
N PRO A 59 -9.26 5.66 11.11
CA PRO A 59 -8.91 5.83 12.50
C PRO A 59 -10.16 5.87 13.39
N ILE A 60 -10.20 4.99 14.38
CA ILE A 60 -11.28 4.92 15.37
C ILE A 60 -11.24 6.16 16.27
N ALA A 61 -10.05 6.66 16.59
CA ALA A 61 -9.87 7.95 17.23
C ALA A 61 -10.26 9.06 16.25
N ARG A 62 -11.04 10.05 16.70
CA ARG A 62 -11.39 11.22 15.89
C ARG A 62 -10.08 11.82 15.33
N PRO A 63 -9.86 11.81 14.00
CA PRO A 63 -8.71 12.48 13.46
C PRO A 63 -8.78 13.95 13.88
N ARG A 64 -7.63 14.55 14.21
CA ARG A 64 -7.54 16.00 14.33
C ARG A 64 -8.16 16.60 13.06
N PRO A 65 -8.94 17.69 13.16
CA PRO A 65 -9.47 18.37 11.98
C PRO A 65 -8.30 18.60 11.02
N TRP A 66 -8.42 17.99 9.84
CA TRP A 66 -7.40 18.05 8.80
C TRP A 66 -7.09 19.52 8.56
N ARG A 67 -5.84 19.91 8.84
CA ARG A 67 -5.31 21.21 8.44
C ARG A 67 -4.52 20.95 7.18
N PRO A 68 -4.89 21.55 6.04
CA PRO A 68 -4.06 21.45 4.86
C PRO A 68 -2.65 21.93 5.22
N SER A 69 -1.64 21.15 4.87
CA SER A 69 -0.23 21.50 5.05
C SER A 69 0.13 22.79 4.31
N ARG A 70 -0.71 23.21 3.34
CA ARG A 70 -0.70 24.55 2.74
C ARG A 70 -1.96 25.33 3.11
N ARG A 71 -1.78 26.45 3.80
CA ARG A 71 -2.83 27.48 3.98
C ARG A 71 -3.37 27.88 2.58
N GLY A 72 -4.55 27.38 2.20
CA GLY A 72 -5.30 27.84 1.02
C GLY A 72 -5.43 26.88 -0.17
N ALA A 73 -4.87 25.67 -0.15
CA ALA A 73 -5.13 24.68 -1.22
C ALA A 73 -6.32 23.80 -0.83
N PRO A 74 -7.41 23.73 -1.63
CA PRO A 74 -8.48 22.78 -1.39
C PRO A 74 -7.91 21.36 -1.50
N GLY A 75 -8.28 20.48 -0.55
CA GLY A 75 -7.94 19.05 -0.63
C GLY A 75 -8.50 18.46 -1.92
N GLY A 76 -7.82 17.45 -2.46
CA GLY A 76 -8.23 16.79 -3.71
C GLY A 76 -9.66 16.25 -3.60
N SER A 77 -10.36 16.10 -4.72
CA SER A 77 -11.74 15.58 -4.73
C SER A 77 -11.85 14.22 -4.03
N ARG A 78 -10.82 13.36 -4.15
CA ARG A 78 -10.71 12.08 -3.45
C ARG A 78 -10.56 12.24 -1.94
N GLU A 79 -9.71 13.16 -1.49
CA GLU A 79 -9.55 13.45 -0.05
C GLU A 79 -10.86 13.95 0.56
N GLN A 80 -11.59 14.80 -0.16
CA GLN A 80 -12.92 15.25 0.25
C GLN A 80 -13.90 14.07 0.35
N ALA A 81 -13.94 13.20 -0.67
CA ALA A 81 -14.79 12.01 -0.65
C ALA A 81 -14.45 11.07 0.53
N MET A 82 -13.16 10.89 0.85
CA MET A 82 -12.70 10.12 2.01
C MET A 82 -13.01 10.80 3.35
N ALA A 83 -12.99 12.13 3.40
CA ALA A 83 -13.39 12.86 4.59
C ALA A 83 -14.90 12.74 4.86
N GLU A 84 -15.72 12.72 3.81
CA GLU A 84 -17.17 12.56 3.91
C GLU A 84 -17.58 11.12 4.26
N ARG A 85 -16.94 10.14 3.60
CA ARG A 85 -17.12 8.70 3.80
C ARG A 85 -15.80 8.01 4.17
N PRO A 86 -15.41 8.00 5.46
CA PRO A 86 -14.14 7.42 5.91
C PRO A 86 -13.93 5.96 5.55
N MET A 87 -15.01 5.17 5.41
CA MET A 87 -14.92 3.77 4.96
C MET A 87 -14.68 3.63 3.45
N GLY A 88 -14.71 4.73 2.69
CA GLY A 88 -14.58 4.76 1.23
C GLY A 88 -13.33 4.04 0.74
N TRP A 89 -12.18 4.34 1.34
CA TRP A 89 -10.93 3.69 1.00
C TRP A 89 -11.00 2.18 1.20
N THR A 90 -11.26 1.72 2.43
CA THR A 90 -11.31 0.30 2.79
C THR A 90 -12.28 -0.47 1.89
N TRP A 91 -13.48 0.07 1.69
CA TRP A 91 -14.51 -0.57 0.87
C TRP A 91 -14.06 -0.80 -0.57
N HIS A 92 -13.36 0.16 -1.17
CA HIS A 92 -12.93 0.07 -2.56
C HIS A 92 -11.65 -0.75 -2.74
N THR A 93 -10.77 -0.83 -1.74
CA THR A 93 -9.48 -1.53 -1.84
C THR A 93 -9.49 -2.97 -1.36
N THR A 94 -10.39 -3.37 -0.46
CA THR A 94 -10.38 -4.70 0.18
C THR A 94 -10.82 -5.88 -0.71
N GLY A 95 -11.22 -5.62 -1.96
CA GLY A 95 -11.67 -6.64 -2.92
C GLY A 95 -13.03 -7.29 -2.57
N PRO A 96 -13.53 -8.23 -3.39
CA PRO A 96 -14.83 -8.88 -3.19
C PRO A 96 -14.93 -9.64 -1.86
N GLU A 97 -13.88 -10.37 -1.48
CA GLU A 97 -13.85 -11.14 -0.22
C GLU A 97 -13.96 -10.23 1.01
N GLY A 98 -13.18 -9.14 1.05
CA GLY A 98 -13.27 -8.14 2.10
C GLY A 98 -14.64 -7.47 2.20
N ARG A 99 -15.24 -7.13 1.06
CA ARG A 99 -16.60 -6.56 1.03
C ARG A 99 -17.63 -7.55 1.58
N ALA A 100 -17.57 -8.82 1.18
CA ALA A 100 -18.45 -9.86 1.69
C ALA A 100 -18.26 -10.07 3.22
N TRP A 101 -17.01 -10.10 3.67
CA TRP A 101 -16.68 -10.22 5.09
C TRP A 101 -17.22 -9.05 5.91
N MET A 102 -17.06 -7.82 5.42
CA MET A 102 -17.59 -6.62 6.09
C MET A 102 -19.11 -6.64 6.15
N LEU A 103 -19.79 -6.88 5.03
CA LEU A 103 -21.25 -6.89 4.97
C LEU A 103 -21.85 -7.94 5.90
N ARG A 104 -21.28 -9.16 5.92
CA ARG A 104 -21.70 -10.24 6.82
C ARG A 104 -21.65 -9.81 8.28
N HIS A 105 -20.56 -9.19 8.72
CA HIS A 105 -20.42 -8.77 10.13
C HIS A 105 -21.30 -7.57 10.48
N ILE A 106 -21.50 -6.65 9.55
CA ILE A 106 -22.42 -5.52 9.71
C ILE A 106 -23.86 -6.01 9.88
N GLU A 107 -24.27 -6.99 9.06
CA GLU A 107 -25.58 -7.62 9.13
C GLU A 107 -25.78 -8.41 10.43
N GLN A 108 -24.79 -9.21 10.83
CA GLN A 108 -24.82 -9.96 12.10
C GLN A 108 -24.96 -9.04 13.33
N ASP A 109 -24.35 -7.84 13.29
CA ASP A 109 -24.50 -6.84 14.35
C ASP A 109 -25.78 -6.00 14.22
N GLY A 110 -26.66 -6.30 13.25
CA GLY A 110 -27.93 -5.62 13.03
C GLY A 110 -27.78 -4.15 12.60
N ARG A 111 -26.63 -3.76 12.06
CA ARG A 111 -26.33 -2.37 11.71
C ARG A 111 -26.82 -2.08 10.30
N ARG A 112 -27.64 -1.04 10.14
CA ARG A 112 -27.96 -0.50 8.82
C ARG A 112 -26.82 0.41 8.37
N TRP A 113 -26.01 -0.09 7.44
CA TRP A 113 -24.92 0.66 6.82
C TRP A 113 -25.01 0.54 5.30
N THR A 114 -24.89 1.67 4.61
CA THR A 114 -24.88 1.70 3.14
C THR A 114 -23.43 1.83 2.68
N PRO A 115 -22.96 0.98 1.75
CA PRO A 115 -21.65 1.12 1.15
C PRO A 115 -21.37 2.54 0.63
N PRO A 116 -20.13 3.03 0.75
CA PRO A 116 -19.75 4.34 0.24
C PRO A 116 -19.80 4.36 -1.30
N PRO A 117 -20.13 5.51 -1.91
CA PRO A 117 -20.11 5.66 -3.36
C PRO A 117 -18.69 5.44 -3.91
N PRO A 118 -18.55 5.16 -5.21
CA PRO A 118 -17.24 5.10 -5.86
C PRO A 118 -16.43 6.36 -5.59
N LEU A 119 -15.13 6.18 -5.30
CA LEU A 119 -14.22 7.31 -5.18
C LEU A 119 -14.08 8.01 -6.54
N PRO A 120 -13.86 9.34 -6.58
CA PRO A 120 -13.63 10.07 -7.81
C PRO A 120 -12.58 9.36 -8.68
N ALA A 121 -12.87 9.26 -9.98
CA ALA A 121 -12.01 8.57 -10.92
C ALA A 121 -10.61 9.21 -10.93
N HIS A 122 -9.61 8.34 -10.97
CA HIS A 122 -8.22 8.74 -11.07
C HIS A 122 -8.00 9.56 -12.34
N HIS A 123 -7.22 10.62 -12.23
CA HIS A 123 -6.72 11.30 -13.42
C HIS A 123 -5.68 10.36 -14.04
N THR A 124 -6.04 9.67 -15.13
CA THR A 124 -5.13 8.85 -15.92
C THR A 124 -4.24 9.78 -16.75
N GLY A 125 -3.37 10.49 -16.07
CA GLY A 125 -2.36 11.34 -16.68
C GLY A 125 -1.16 11.37 -15.75
N PRO A 126 0.06 11.22 -16.27
CA PRO A 126 1.23 11.43 -15.44
C PRO A 126 1.09 12.81 -14.81
N SER A 127 1.08 12.88 -13.48
CA SER A 127 1.23 14.18 -12.81
C SER A 127 2.49 14.81 -13.39
N PRO A 128 2.40 15.99 -14.02
CA PRO A 128 3.55 16.57 -14.70
C PRO A 128 4.66 16.70 -13.67
N MET A 129 5.78 16.03 -13.93
CA MET A 129 7.00 16.25 -13.14
C MET A 129 7.21 17.75 -13.06
N THR A 130 7.47 18.25 -11.87
CA THR A 130 7.87 19.64 -11.74
C THR A 130 9.15 19.85 -12.56
N LEU A 131 9.27 21.01 -13.20
CA LEU A 131 10.42 21.36 -14.03
C LEU A 131 11.76 21.16 -13.27
N ARG A 132 11.73 21.36 -11.94
CA ARG A 132 12.85 21.07 -11.03
C ARG A 132 13.20 19.58 -10.92
N GLN A 133 12.19 18.69 -10.88
CA GLN A 133 12.41 17.24 -10.89
C GLN A 133 12.97 16.78 -12.24
N GLN A 134 12.44 17.28 -13.35
CA GLN A 134 12.99 17.02 -14.68
C GLN A 134 14.46 17.45 -14.77
N ILE A 135 14.79 18.66 -14.29
CA ILE A 135 16.16 19.17 -14.27
C ILE A 135 17.08 18.31 -13.37
N THR A 136 16.60 17.85 -12.22
CA THR A 136 17.42 17.02 -11.30
C THR A 136 17.74 15.66 -11.92
N VAL A 137 16.77 15.06 -12.62
CA VAL A 137 16.95 13.82 -13.38
C VAL A 137 17.87 14.03 -14.59
N LEU A 138 17.67 15.10 -15.36
CA LEU A 138 18.50 15.45 -16.53
C LEU A 138 19.95 15.77 -16.16
N LEU A 139 20.19 16.32 -14.96
CA LEU A 139 21.54 16.59 -14.46
C LEU A 139 22.24 15.37 -13.84
N GLY A 140 21.67 14.16 -13.99
CA GLY A 140 22.25 12.92 -13.45
C GLY A 140 22.35 12.89 -11.92
N ARG A 141 21.68 13.81 -11.22
CA ARG A 141 21.62 13.84 -9.77
C ARG A 141 20.54 12.86 -9.31
N TRP A 142 20.90 11.57 -9.34
CA TRP A 142 20.09 10.52 -8.75
C TRP A 142 19.72 10.91 -7.31
N PRO A 143 18.45 10.77 -6.88
CA PRO A 143 18.03 11.15 -5.54
C PRO A 143 18.72 10.32 -4.44
N VAL A 144 19.44 9.27 -4.82
CA VAL A 144 20.11 8.35 -3.91
C VAL A 144 21.63 8.36 -4.17
N ARG A 145 22.44 8.62 -3.14
CA ARG A 145 23.90 8.62 -3.28
C ARG A 145 24.43 7.19 -3.28
N ALA A 146 25.51 6.95 -4.02
CA ALA A 146 26.27 5.72 -3.90
C ALA A 146 26.77 5.55 -2.45
N PRO A 147 26.74 4.34 -1.87
CA PRO A 147 27.35 4.09 -0.58
C PRO A 147 28.84 4.44 -0.56
N ALA A 148 29.37 4.77 0.63
CA ALA A 148 30.79 5.09 0.78
C ALA A 148 31.69 3.97 0.24
N GLY A 149 32.72 4.33 -0.53
CA GLY A 149 33.65 3.38 -1.13
C GLY A 149 33.14 2.67 -2.39
N ARG A 150 31.98 3.04 -2.94
CA ARG A 150 31.44 2.50 -4.19
C ARG A 150 31.43 3.52 -5.32
N LEU A 151 31.69 3.05 -6.54
CA LEU A 151 31.47 3.84 -7.75
C LEU A 151 29.95 4.02 -7.97
N PRO A 152 29.50 5.20 -8.44
CA PRO A 152 28.10 5.44 -8.75
C PRO A 152 27.58 4.50 -9.85
N LEU A 153 26.27 4.25 -9.84
CA LEU A 153 25.62 3.48 -10.90
C LEU A 153 25.75 4.20 -12.26
N PRO A 154 25.83 3.45 -13.37
CA PRO A 154 25.88 4.05 -14.71
C PRO A 154 24.53 4.71 -15.05
N ALA A 155 24.54 5.67 -15.98
CA ALA A 155 23.34 6.46 -16.30
C ALA A 155 22.16 5.62 -16.78
N GLU A 156 22.44 4.49 -17.44
CA GLU A 156 21.46 3.51 -17.91
C GLU A 156 20.75 2.77 -16.76
N ALA A 157 21.31 2.81 -15.54
CA ALA A 157 20.69 2.29 -14.34
C ALA A 157 19.86 3.34 -13.60
N HIS A 158 19.92 4.62 -14.00
CA HIS A 158 19.13 5.72 -13.44
C HIS A 158 17.71 5.82 -14.06
N VAL A 159 17.12 4.70 -14.47
CA VAL A 159 15.81 4.72 -15.11
C VAL A 159 14.72 4.87 -14.06
N LEU A 160 14.34 6.12 -13.79
CA LEU A 160 13.11 6.48 -13.12
C LEU A 160 11.94 6.18 -14.05
N LYS A 161 11.25 5.06 -13.80
CA LYS A 161 9.94 4.83 -14.41
C LYS A 161 8.90 5.45 -13.48
N ALA A 162 8.25 6.49 -13.97
CA ALA A 162 7.00 6.98 -13.41
C ALA A 162 5.95 5.89 -13.62
N LEU A 163 5.38 5.37 -12.54
CA LEU A 163 4.31 4.41 -12.53
C LEU A 163 3.16 4.99 -11.71
N ASP A 164 1.93 4.78 -12.15
CA ASP A 164 0.78 4.93 -11.27
C ASP A 164 0.70 3.76 -10.28
N THR A 165 -0.16 3.89 -9.28
CA THR A 165 -0.36 2.89 -8.23
C THR A 165 -0.72 1.53 -8.80
N ASP A 166 -1.58 1.45 -9.82
CA ASP A 166 -2.04 0.19 -10.39
C ASP A 166 -0.91 -0.50 -11.19
N ALA A 167 -0.04 0.25 -11.86
CA ALA A 167 1.14 -0.26 -12.54
C ALA A 167 2.20 -0.77 -11.55
N VAL A 168 2.39 -0.09 -10.42
CA VAL A 168 3.17 -0.65 -9.30
C VAL A 168 2.52 -1.93 -8.79
N CYS A 169 1.18 -1.96 -8.73
CA CYS A 169 0.46 -3.15 -8.30
C CYS A 169 0.69 -4.38 -9.16
N ALA A 170 0.54 -4.20 -10.46
CA ALA A 170 0.78 -5.25 -11.44
C ALA A 170 2.22 -5.75 -11.37
N LEU A 171 3.19 -4.86 -11.17
CA LEU A 171 4.61 -5.20 -11.08
C LEU A 171 4.92 -6.06 -9.84
N TYR A 172 4.38 -5.73 -8.68
CA TYR A 172 4.58 -6.53 -7.47
C TYR A 172 3.86 -7.89 -7.54
N ALA A 173 2.64 -7.92 -8.07
CA ALA A 173 1.94 -9.18 -8.30
C ALA A 173 2.76 -10.09 -9.23
N GLU A 174 3.32 -9.53 -10.29
CA GLU A 174 4.16 -10.26 -11.23
C GLU A 174 5.47 -10.76 -10.61
N ALA A 175 6.16 -9.89 -9.87
CA ALA A 175 7.40 -10.26 -9.19
C ALA A 175 7.17 -11.37 -8.15
N GLY A 176 6.00 -11.36 -7.50
CA GLY A 176 5.51 -12.44 -6.68
C GLY A 176 5.34 -13.74 -7.47
N ARG A 177 4.57 -13.72 -8.57
CA ARG A 177 4.37 -14.92 -9.44
C ARG A 177 5.69 -15.54 -9.88
N LEU A 178 6.67 -14.69 -10.19
CA LEU A 178 8.00 -15.08 -10.64
C LEU A 178 8.98 -15.41 -9.50
N ARG A 179 8.55 -15.37 -8.23
CA ARG A 179 9.36 -15.66 -7.03
C ARG A 179 10.68 -14.87 -6.97
N LEU A 180 10.67 -13.61 -7.41
CA LEU A 180 11.87 -12.79 -7.56
C LEU A 180 12.39 -12.18 -6.24
N GLY A 181 11.99 -12.69 -5.07
CA GLY A 181 12.38 -12.15 -3.76
C GLY A 181 11.79 -10.77 -3.45
N ILE A 182 11.00 -10.19 -4.35
CA ILE A 182 10.15 -9.03 -4.11
C ILE A 182 8.82 -9.57 -3.55
N GLY A 183 8.79 -9.73 -2.23
CA GLY A 183 7.66 -10.07 -1.36
C GLY A 183 6.39 -10.65 -2.01
N HIS A 184 6.21 -11.96 -1.92
CA HIS A 184 4.89 -12.51 -1.67
C HIS A 184 4.46 -12.09 -0.25
N GLY A 185 3.65 -11.04 -0.15
CA GLY A 185 2.98 -10.69 1.10
C GLY A 185 3.23 -9.26 1.53
N GLY A 186 2.20 -8.43 1.37
CA GLY A 186 2.10 -7.11 1.97
C GLY A 186 1.15 -6.23 1.16
N PRO A 187 0.17 -5.57 1.79
CA PRO A 187 -0.77 -4.68 1.12
C PRO A 187 -0.08 -3.34 0.84
N TRP A 188 0.99 -3.32 0.04
CA TRP A 188 1.71 -2.08 -0.26
C TRP A 188 0.81 -1.06 -0.98
N ARG A 189 -0.31 -1.48 -1.57
CA ARG A 189 -1.39 -0.60 -2.05
C ARG A 189 -1.88 0.38 -0.97
N ALA A 190 -1.88 0.00 0.31
CA ALA A 190 -2.25 0.89 1.43
C ALA A 190 -1.20 1.97 1.73
N HIS A 191 0.04 1.77 1.29
CA HIS A 191 1.17 2.66 1.54
C HIS A 191 1.51 3.57 0.35
N LEU A 192 0.98 3.25 -0.83
CA LEU A 192 1.09 4.09 -2.01
C LEU A 192 0.03 5.19 -1.95
N ASP A 193 0.43 6.44 -2.21
CA ASP A 193 -0.54 7.47 -2.58
C ASP A 193 -1.31 6.97 -3.82
N PRO A 194 -2.63 6.73 -3.71
CA PRO A 194 -3.44 6.22 -4.81
C PRO A 194 -3.39 7.10 -6.06
N ASP A 195 -3.19 8.41 -5.88
CA ASP A 195 -3.11 9.40 -6.95
C ASP A 195 -1.65 9.86 -7.20
N GLY A 196 -0.72 9.28 -6.45
CA GLY A 196 0.70 9.57 -6.55
C GLY A 196 1.34 8.95 -7.78
N VAL A 197 2.31 9.67 -8.34
CA VAL A 197 3.27 9.07 -9.27
C VAL A 197 4.36 8.42 -8.44
N HIS A 198 4.45 7.12 -8.55
CA HIS A 198 5.46 6.30 -7.91
C HIS A 198 6.65 6.17 -8.83
N TYR A 199 7.83 6.21 -8.25
CA TYR A 199 9.06 6.08 -9.00
C TYR A 199 9.74 4.78 -8.61
N LEU A 200 9.98 3.93 -9.61
CA LEU A 200 10.90 2.81 -9.44
C LEU A 200 12.33 3.34 -9.47
N VAL A 201 13.05 3.08 -8.38
CA VAL A 201 14.44 3.47 -8.18
C VAL A 201 15.22 2.18 -7.90
N THR A 202 16.42 2.06 -8.43
CA THR A 202 17.37 1.02 -8.03
C THR A 202 17.67 1.16 -6.53
N ASP A 203 17.44 0.10 -5.77
CA ASP A 203 17.75 -0.02 -4.35
C ASP A 203 19.28 -0.02 -4.18
N PRO A 204 19.85 1.02 -3.58
CA PRO A 204 21.29 1.15 -3.41
C PRO A 204 21.83 0.31 -2.24
N ALA A 205 21.02 -0.53 -1.60
CA ALA A 205 21.44 -1.19 -0.37
C ALA A 205 22.77 -1.92 -0.58
N ASN A 206 23.66 -1.78 0.41
CA ASN A 206 25.05 -2.20 0.31
C ASN A 206 25.24 -3.67 -0.10
N TYR A 207 24.25 -4.54 0.17
CA TYR A 207 24.27 -5.96 -0.18
C TYR A 207 23.92 -6.25 -1.65
N TYR A 208 23.20 -5.36 -2.36
CA TYR A 208 22.84 -5.53 -3.78
C TYR A 208 23.65 -4.65 -4.74
N TRP A 209 24.75 -4.04 -4.27
CA TRP A 209 25.60 -3.20 -5.14
C TRP A 209 26.41 -4.03 -6.14
N PRO A 210 26.61 -3.54 -7.39
CA PRO A 210 27.42 -4.25 -8.36
C PRO A 210 28.85 -4.54 -7.87
N GLY A 211 29.35 -5.73 -8.18
CA GLY A 211 30.66 -6.21 -7.71
C GLY A 211 30.66 -6.94 -6.37
N ASN A 212 29.53 -6.96 -5.65
CA ASN A 212 29.34 -7.90 -4.53
C ASN A 212 29.10 -9.32 -5.03
N THR A 213 29.39 -10.31 -4.21
CA THR A 213 29.00 -11.70 -4.47
C THR A 213 27.48 -11.84 -4.46
N ASP A 214 26.91 -12.39 -5.52
CA ASP A 214 25.57 -12.94 -5.51
C ASP A 214 25.53 -14.19 -4.61
N GLY A 215 24.34 -14.61 -4.18
CA GLY A 215 24.18 -15.80 -3.34
C GLY A 215 24.58 -17.13 -4.01
N LYS A 216 25.12 -17.08 -5.24
CA LYS A 216 25.60 -18.22 -6.03
C LYS A 216 27.10 -18.12 -6.36
N GLY A 217 27.84 -17.17 -5.77
CA GLY A 217 29.28 -17.01 -5.95
C GLY A 217 29.71 -16.23 -7.22
N GLY A 218 28.76 -15.69 -7.98
CA GLY A 218 29.02 -14.73 -9.07
C GLY A 218 29.07 -13.28 -8.55
N THR A 219 29.44 -12.32 -9.40
CA THR A 219 29.33 -10.88 -9.04
C THR A 219 28.01 -10.30 -9.51
N ILE A 220 27.31 -9.59 -8.62
CA ILE A 220 26.09 -8.83 -8.93
C ILE A 220 26.41 -7.83 -10.05
N ARG A 221 25.66 -7.91 -11.15
CA ARG A 221 25.71 -6.97 -12.28
C ARG A 221 24.75 -5.81 -12.03
N TRP A 222 24.99 -4.66 -12.65
CA TRP A 222 24.16 -3.45 -12.46
C TRP A 222 22.67 -3.66 -12.78
N TRP A 223 22.33 -4.56 -13.70
CA TRP A 223 20.94 -4.88 -14.03
C TRP A 223 20.28 -5.84 -13.04
N GLN A 224 21.07 -6.44 -12.13
CA GLN A 224 20.62 -7.32 -11.06
C GLN A 224 20.40 -6.58 -9.73
N VAL A 225 20.69 -5.28 -9.68
CA VAL A 225 20.46 -4.46 -8.48
C VAL A 225 18.95 -4.43 -8.21
N HIS A 226 18.59 -4.69 -6.96
CA HIS A 226 17.20 -4.68 -6.49
C HIS A 226 16.55 -3.32 -6.80
N ARG A 227 15.23 -3.26 -6.96
CA ARG A 227 14.52 -2.00 -7.23
C ARG A 227 13.50 -1.76 -6.13
N THR A 228 13.56 -0.57 -5.53
CA THR A 228 12.61 -0.09 -4.53
C THR A 228 11.67 0.92 -5.16
N VAL A 229 10.41 0.89 -4.71
CA VAL A 229 9.46 1.96 -5.02
C VAL A 229 9.61 3.03 -3.95
N THR A 230 9.80 4.27 -4.39
CA THR A 230 9.83 5.42 -3.49
C THR A 230 8.70 6.37 -3.83
N ASP A 231 7.92 6.72 -2.82
CA ASP A 231 6.94 7.80 -2.87
C ASP A 231 7.70 9.13 -2.67
N VAL A 232 7.74 9.99 -3.69
CA VAL A 232 8.39 11.31 -3.57
C VAL A 232 7.38 12.25 -2.93
N ARG A 233 7.18 12.10 -1.62
CA ARG A 233 6.40 13.08 -0.85
C ARG A 233 7.14 14.42 -0.84
N ARG A 234 6.44 15.46 -1.29
CA ARG A 234 6.91 16.85 -1.40
C ARG A 234 7.20 17.49 -0.05
#